data_AF-A0A6M0BQB1-F1
#
_entry.id   AF-A0A6M0BQB1-F1
#
_cell.length_a   1.000
_cell.length_b   1.000
_cell.length_c   1.000
_cell.angle_alpha   90.00
_cell.angle_beta   90.00
_cell.angle_gamma   90.00
#
_symmetry.space_group_name_H-M   'P 1'
#
loop_
_entity.id
_entity.type
_entity.pdbx_description
1 polymer ?
#
loop_
_entity_poly.entity_id
_entity_poly.type
_entity_poly.pdbx_seq_one_letter_code
_entity_poly.pdbx_strand_id
1 'polypeptide(L)' 'DRDVSYHLELSYRYPLTDRIFITPGVLVIIDPEHNDENDTIGVGLLRTQFNF' A
#
# COMPACT_ATOMS: atom_id res chain seq x y z
N ASP A 1 -7.34 -8.20 -24.45
CA ASP A 1 -6.84 -8.82 -23.20
C ASP A 1 -5.41 -8.46 -22.89
N ARG A 2 -5.24 -7.35 -22.19
CA ARG A 2 -4.04 -7.02 -21.42
C ARG A 2 -4.54 -6.19 -20.24
N ASP A 3 -5.19 -6.86 -19.30
CA ASP A 3 -5.56 -6.28 -17.99
C ASP A 3 -4.27 -6.11 -17.19
N VAL A 4 -3.45 -5.14 -17.59
CA VAL A 4 -2.22 -4.82 -16.89
C VAL A 4 -2.61 -3.92 -15.73
N SER A 5 -3.29 -4.46 -14.71
CA SER A 5 -3.58 -3.73 -13.49
C SER A 5 -2.25 -3.26 -12.87
N TYR A 6 -1.98 -1.96 -12.95
CA TYR A 6 -0.77 -1.38 -12.37
C TYR A 6 -1.08 -1.08 -10.90
N HIS A 7 -0.61 -1.94 -10.00
CA HIS A 7 -0.56 -1.59 -8.58
C HIS A 7 0.79 -1.00 -8.22
N LEU A 8 0.77 0.01 -7.36
CA LEU A 8 1.95 0.57 -6.73
C LEU A 8 1.84 0.33 -5.23
N GLU A 9 2.80 -0.42 -4.72
CA GLU A 9 2.91 -0.74 -3.30
C GLU A 9 4.12 -0.02 -2.73
N LEU A 10 3.90 0.80 -1.71
CA LEU A 10 4.97 1.48 -0.99
C LEU A 10 4.83 1.13 0.48
N SER A 11 5.86 0.51 1.06
CA SER A 11 5.88 0.21 2.49
C SER A 11 7.24 0.52 3.08
N TYR A 12 7.25 0.98 4.33
CA TYR A 12 8.48 1.32 5.02
C TYR A 12 8.45 0.80 6.45
N ARG A 13 9.41 -0.05 6.81
CA ARG A 13 9.53 -0.57 8.17
C ARG A 13 10.39 0.39 9.01
N TYR A 14 9.76 1.09 9.93
CA TYR A 14 10.43 1.96 10.88
C TYR A 14 10.50 1.31 12.28
N PRO A 15 11.71 1.07 12.82
CA PRO A 15 11.86 0.64 14.20
C PRO A 15 11.63 1.83 15.14
N LEU A 16 10.57 1.80 15.94
CA LEU A 16 10.32 2.80 16.99
C LEU A 16 11.16 2.52 18.24
N THR A 17 11.40 1.25 18.53
CA THR A 17 12.20 0.77 19.67
C THR A 17 12.69 -0.64 19.34
N ASP A 18 13.63 -1.20 20.10
CA ASP A 18 14.15 -2.58 19.92
C ASP A 18 13.07 -3.69 19.91
N ARG A 19 11.86 -3.36 20.35
CA ARG A 19 10.72 -4.29 20.52
C ARG A 19 9.46 -3.87 19.78
N ILE A 20 9.45 -2.69 19.16
CA ILE A 20 8.27 -2.12 18.52
C ILE A 20 8.65 -1.66 17.11
N PHE A 21 7.98 -2.25 16.12
CA PHE A 21 8.14 -1.89 14.72
C PHE A 21 6.82 -1.36 14.19
N ILE A 22 6.91 -0.29 13.42
CA ILE A 22 5.78 0.21 12.66
C ILE A 22 6.10 0.12 11.18
N THR A 23 5.16 -0.41 10.41
CA THR A 23 5.27 -0.52 8.97
C THR A 23 4.07 0.18 8.36
N PRO A 24 4.14 1.50 8.14
CA PRO A 24 3.25 2.17 7.22
C PRO A 24 3.40 1.59 5.82
N GLY A 25 2.26 1.39 5.16
CA GLY A 25 2.16 0.96 3.78
C GLY A 25 1.05 1.73 3.08
N VAL A 26 1.19 1.93 1.78
CA VAL A 26 0.18 2.50 0.92
C VAL A 26 0.13 1.62 -0.33
N LEU A 27 -1.07 1.19 -0.68
CA LEU A 27 -1.34 0.47 -1.90
C LEU A 27 -2.20 1.38 -2.77
N VAL A 28 -1.73 1.68 -3.97
CA VAL A 28 -2.48 2.43 -4.98
C VAL A 28 -2.72 1.49 -6.13
N ILE A 29 -3.99 1.28 -6.47
CA ILE A 29 -4.36 0.49 -7.65
C ILE A 29 -4.76 1.49 -8.73
N ILE A 30 -4.00 1.50 -9.82
CA ILE A 30 -4.20 2.40 -10.97
C ILE A 30 -4.83 1.58 -12.10
N ASP A 31 -6.04 1.98 -12.45
CA ASP A 31 -6.89 1.31 -13.43
C ASP A 31 -6.42 1.61 -14.86
N PRO A 32 -6.10 0.64 -15.73
CA PRO A 32 -5.38 0.89 -16.97
C PRO A 32 -6.28 0.94 -18.22
N GLU A 33 -7.60 0.93 -18.08
CA GLU A 33 -8.53 0.70 -19.20
C GLU A 33 -9.40 1.92 -19.55
N HIS A 34 -8.77 3.08 -19.75
CA HIS A 34 -9.26 4.19 -20.59
C HIS A 34 -10.74 4.62 -20.42
N ASN A 35 -11.26 4.65 -19.20
CA ASN A 35 -12.54 5.27 -18.89
C ASN A 35 -12.36 6.24 -17.71
N ASP A 36 -12.72 7.50 -17.91
CA ASP A 36 -12.55 8.65 -16.99
C ASP A 36 -13.37 8.54 -15.67
N GLU A 37 -13.86 7.34 -15.31
CA GLU A 37 -14.83 7.11 -14.23
C GLU A 37 -14.34 6.19 -13.12
N ASN A 38 -13.18 5.52 -13.27
CA ASN A 38 -12.66 4.63 -12.22
C ASN A 38 -11.75 5.39 -11.25
N ASP A 39 -12.36 5.73 -10.11
CA ASP A 39 -11.74 6.41 -8.98
C ASP A 39 -10.47 5.66 -8.54
N THR A 40 -9.34 6.35 -8.49
CA THR A 40 -8.07 5.74 -8.07
C THR A 40 -8.21 5.24 -6.63
N ILE A 41 -8.18 3.92 -6.43
CA ILE A 41 -8.34 3.32 -5.11
C ILE A 41 -6.98 3.38 -4.38
N GLY A 42 -6.89 4.30 -3.43
CA GLY A 42 -5.78 4.39 -2.48
C GLY A 42 -6.13 3.73 -1.16
N VAL A 43 -5.43 2.64 -0.81
CA VAL A 43 -5.59 1.96 0.48
C VAL A 43 -4.38 2.26 1.37
N GLY A 44 -4.63 2.93 2.49
CA GLY A 44 -3.64 3.11 3.55
C GLY A 44 -3.59 1.88 4.46
N LEU A 45 -2.39 1.39 4.72
CA LEU A 45 -2.11 0.25 5.60
C LEU A 45 -1.17 0.72 6.71
N LEU A 46 -1.47 0.34 7.96
CA LEU A 46 -0.58 0.57 9.08
C LEU A 46 -0.46 -0.71 9.90
N ARG A 47 0.74 -1.30 9.90
CA ARG A 47 1.03 -2.50 10.70
C ARG A 47 1.92 -2.12 11.87
N THR A 48 1.47 -2.44 13.08
CA THR A 48 2.28 -2.29 14.30
C THR A 48 2.61 -3.68 14.84
N GLN A 49 3.89 -3.94 15.07
CA GLN A 49 4.39 -5.22 15.58
C GLN A 49 5.05 -5.00 16.94
N PHE A 50 4.62 -5.79 17.93
CA PHE A 50 5.14 -5.78 19.29
C PHE A 50 5.80 -7.13 19.58
N ASN A 51 7.08 -7.12 19.91
CA ASN A 51 7.81 -8.30 20.36
C ASN A 51 7.91 -8.26 21.90
N PHE A 52 7.36 -9.28 22.56
CA PHE A 52 7.35 -9.45 24.01
C PHE A 52 8.42 -10.45 24.45
#